data_AF-A0A956B4Z2-F1
#
_entry.id   AF-A0A956B4Z2-F1
#
_cell.length_a   1.000
_cell.length_b   1.000
_cell.length_c   1.000
_cell.angle_alpha   90.00
_cell.angle_beta   90.00
_cell.angle_gamma   90.00
#
_symmetry.space_group_name_H-M   'P 1'
#
loop_
_entity.id
_entity.type
_entity.pdbx_description
1 polymer ?
#
loop_
_entity_poly.entity_id
_entity_poly.type
_entity_poly.pdbx_seq_one_letter_code
_entity_poly.pdbx_strand_id
1 'polypeptide(L)' 'HGSGEGHEHHHEHGCGCGGGGGGGHGWLDMLADCQAAVTLGIGGGALEGLRRRGVQPVVLAQPMEVDEALALFKEGKLP' A
#
# COMPACT_ATOMS: atom_id res chain seq x y z
N HIS A 1 1.25 -11.92 -53.57
CA HIS A 1 1.09 -12.41 -52.18
C HIS A 1 2.45 -12.24 -51.53
N GLY A 2 2.75 -11.32 -50.63
CA GLY A 2 1.97 -10.57 -49.66
C GLY A 2 2.89 -10.47 -48.44
N SER A 3 3.64 -9.36 -48.33
CA SER A 3 4.53 -9.08 -47.20
C SER A 3 3.75 -8.98 -45.90
N GLY A 4 4.34 -9.45 -44.80
CA GLY A 4 3.79 -9.32 -43.46
C GLY A 4 4.89 -9.51 -42.43
N GLU A 5 5.62 -8.43 -42.15
CA GLU A 5 6.45 -8.27 -40.95
C GLU A 5 5.58 -8.44 -39.70
N GLY A 6 6.00 -9.34 -38.80
CA GLY A 6 5.44 -9.52 -37.46
C GLY A 6 6.54 -9.27 -36.45
N HIS A 7 6.41 -8.16 -35.71
CA HIS A 7 7.44 -7.60 -34.84
C HIS A 7 7.98 -8.54 -33.76
N GLU A 8 9.29 -8.46 -33.59
CA GLU A 8 10.06 -8.92 -32.44
C GLU A 8 9.73 -8.03 -31.23
N HIS A 9 9.07 -8.57 -30.20
CA HIS A 9 8.98 -7.92 -28.89
C HIS A 9 9.65 -8.81 -27.85
N HIS A 10 10.95 -8.58 -27.68
CA HIS A 10 11.76 -9.08 -26.58
C HIS A 10 11.29 -8.38 -25.30
N HIS A 11 10.32 -8.97 -24.58
CA HIS A 11 10.01 -8.57 -23.21
C HIS A 11 10.83 -9.44 -22.24
N GLU A 12 12.09 -9.06 -22.07
CA GLU A 12 12.84 -9.37 -20.85
C GLU A 12 12.19 -8.61 -19.68
N HIS A 13 11.15 -9.19 -19.08
CA HIS A 13 10.69 -8.78 -17.76
C HIS A 13 11.42 -9.62 -16.71
N GLY A 14 12.42 -9.00 -16.11
CA GLY A 14 13.13 -9.50 -14.95
C GLY A 14 12.20 -9.85 -13.78
N CYS A 15 12.68 -10.79 -12.98
CA CYS A 15 12.15 -11.29 -11.73
C CYS A 15 11.36 -10.28 -10.86
N GLY A 16 10.14 -10.65 -10.48
CA GLY A 16 9.39 -10.02 -9.39
C GLY A 16 7.92 -10.44 -9.37
N CYS A 17 7.53 -11.24 -8.38
CA CYS A 17 6.18 -11.78 -8.19
C CYS A 17 5.03 -10.75 -8.31
N GLY A 18 3.94 -11.15 -8.99
CA GLY A 18 2.58 -10.80 -8.61
C GLY A 18 2.02 -9.45 -9.09
N GLY A 19 1.91 -9.26 -10.41
CA GLY A 19 1.06 -8.21 -10.99
C GLY A 19 -0.40 -8.66 -11.08
N GLY A 20 -1.24 -8.12 -10.21
CA GLY A 20 -2.70 -8.28 -10.29
C GLY A 20 -3.44 -7.14 -9.57
N GLY A 21 -3.85 -6.12 -10.32
CA GLY A 21 -4.78 -5.07 -9.87
C GLY A 21 -4.21 -3.65 -9.89
N GLY A 22 -4.32 -2.98 -11.04
CA GLY A 22 -4.03 -1.55 -11.21
C GLY A 22 -5.06 -0.64 -10.52
N GLY A 23 -4.99 -0.52 -9.20
CA GLY A 23 -5.56 0.58 -8.44
C GLY A 23 -4.44 1.32 -7.75
N GLY A 24 -3.96 2.42 -8.35
CA GLY A 24 -2.87 3.20 -7.78
C GLY A 24 -3.20 3.62 -6.36
N HIS A 25 -2.27 3.38 -5.43
CA HIS A 25 -2.38 3.85 -4.05
C HIS A 25 -2.19 5.38 -3.93
N GLY A 26 -2.79 6.17 -4.84
CA GLY A 26 -2.64 7.62 -4.89
C GLY A 26 -3.21 8.35 -3.66
N TRP A 27 -4.05 7.67 -2.89
CA TRP A 27 -4.50 8.16 -1.57
C TRP A 27 -3.37 8.19 -0.54
N LEU A 28 -2.28 7.43 -0.73
CA LEU A 28 -1.13 7.47 0.19
C LEU A 28 -0.45 8.85 0.20
N ASP A 29 -0.51 9.57 -0.92
CA ASP A 29 0.08 10.90 -1.02
C ASP A 29 -0.73 11.92 -0.18
N MET A 30 -2.01 11.66 0.09
CA MET A 30 -2.82 12.47 1.01
C MET A 30 -2.43 12.26 2.48
N LEU A 31 -1.66 11.21 2.79
CA LEU A 31 -1.21 10.89 4.14
C LEU A 31 0.27 11.22 4.36
N ALA A 32 0.94 11.82 3.37
CA ALA A 32 2.38 12.03 3.42
C ALA A 32 2.83 13.02 4.51
N ASP A 33 1.92 13.86 5.01
CA ASP A 33 2.14 14.77 6.13
C ASP A 33 1.78 14.16 7.50
N CYS A 34 1.21 12.95 7.51
CA CYS A 34 0.80 12.26 8.72
C CYS A 34 1.96 11.43 9.30
N GLN A 35 2.07 11.39 10.63
CA GLN A 35 3.09 10.58 11.31
C GLN A 35 2.71 9.10 11.36
N ALA A 36 1.41 8.80 11.45
CA ALA A 36 0.90 7.45 11.56
C ALA A 36 -0.48 7.32 10.90
N ALA A 37 -0.83 6.11 10.49
CA ALA A 37 -2.14 5.74 9.97
C ALA A 37 -2.66 4.51 10.72
N VAL A 38 -3.76 4.69 11.47
CA VAL A 38 -4.42 3.63 12.22
C VAL A 38 -5.51 3.01 11.35
N THR A 39 -5.43 1.70 11.09
CA THR A 39 -6.35 1.00 10.20
C THR A 39 -6.71 -0.37 10.77
N LEU A 40 -7.89 -0.90 10.46
CA LEU A 40 -8.25 -2.28 10.81
C LEU A 40 -7.51 -3.31 9.94
N GLY A 41 -7.22 -2.96 8.70
CA GLY A 41 -6.57 -3.84 7.74
C GLY A 41 -5.99 -3.05 6.59
N ILE A 42 -4.86 -3.52 6.08
CA ILE A 42 -4.14 -2.88 4.99
C ILE A 42 -3.46 -3.94 4.13
N GLY A 43 -3.53 -3.79 2.81
CA GLY A 43 -2.81 -4.67 1.88
C GLY A 43 -1.30 -4.42 1.93
N GLY A 44 -0.50 -5.45 1.65
CA GLY A 44 0.97 -5.37 1.76
C GLY A 44 1.61 -4.24 0.93
N GLY A 45 1.07 -3.95 -0.25
CA GLY A 45 1.55 -2.83 -1.09
C GLY A 45 1.28 -1.45 -0.47
N ALA A 46 0.13 -1.28 0.17
CA ALA A 46 -0.21 -0.05 0.89
C ALA A 46 0.60 0.10 2.18
N LEU A 47 0.82 -1.01 2.91
CA LEU A 47 1.68 -1.04 4.10
C LEU A 47 3.10 -0.57 3.78
N GLU A 48 3.70 -1.12 2.73
CA GLU A 48 5.02 -0.70 2.26
C GLU A 48 4.98 0.75 1.74
N GLY A 49 3.91 1.12 1.04
CA GLY A 49 3.71 2.47 0.53
C GLY A 49 3.65 3.55 1.60
N LEU A 50 3.05 3.27 2.77
CA LEU A 50 3.05 4.14 3.94
C LEU A 50 4.46 4.24 4.55
N ARG A 51 5.12 3.10 4.79
CA ARG A 51 6.47 3.06 5.37
C ARG A 51 7.49 3.85 4.56
N ARG A 52 7.44 3.73 3.23
CA ARG A 52 8.32 4.49 2.32
C ARG A 52 8.11 6.00 2.39
N ARG A 53 6.93 6.46 2.81
CA ARG A 53 6.60 7.88 3.00
C ARG A 53 6.89 8.39 4.42
N GLY A 54 7.40 7.53 5.31
CA GLY A 54 7.63 7.89 6.71
C GLY A 54 6.37 7.87 7.56
N VAL A 55 5.25 7.35 7.04
CA VAL A 55 4.01 7.18 7.80
C VAL A 55 4.05 5.82 8.48
N GLN A 56 3.88 5.79 9.81
CA GLN A 56 3.82 4.55 10.58
C GLN A 56 2.45 3.88 10.43
N PRO A 57 2.33 2.70 9.79
CA PRO A 57 1.08 1.97 9.79
C PRO A 57 0.86 1.28 11.14
N VAL A 58 -0.30 1.52 11.75
CA VAL A 58 -0.78 0.82 12.95
C VAL A 58 -2.00 0.00 12.56
N VAL A 59 -1.88 -1.32 12.62
CA VAL A 59 -2.94 -2.24 12.20
C VAL A 59 -3.62 -2.81 13.44
N LEU A 60 -4.90 -2.49 13.62
CA LEU A 60 -5.71 -2.96 14.74
C LEU A 60 -6.02 -4.44 14.59
N ALA A 61 -6.00 -5.17 15.70
CA ALA A 61 -6.36 -6.60 15.72
C ALA A 61 -7.86 -6.84 15.55
N GLN A 62 -8.69 -5.85 15.91
CA GLN A 62 -10.15 -5.93 15.87
C GLN A 62 -10.76 -4.55 15.61
N PRO A 63 -12.00 -4.48 15.08
CA PRO A 63 -12.72 -3.22 14.93
C PRO A 63 -12.97 -2.55 16.28
N MET A 64 -12.85 -1.23 16.33
CA MET A 64 -13.18 -0.38 17.48
C MET A 64 -13.53 1.03 17.01
N GLU A 65 -14.11 1.81 17.91
CA GLU A 65 -14.43 3.21 17.65
C GLU A 65 -13.15 4.05 17.46
N VAL A 66 -13.25 5.10 16.64
CA VAL A 66 -12.10 5.95 16.30
C VAL A 66 -11.51 6.62 17.55
N ASP A 67 -12.35 7.11 18.46
CA ASP A 67 -11.90 7.75 19.69
C ASP A 67 -11.17 6.77 20.61
N GLU A 68 -11.59 5.51 20.66
CA GLU A 68 -10.94 4.45 21.42
C GLU A 68 -9.57 4.12 20.82
N ALA A 69 -9.50 3.92 19.50
CA ALA A 69 -8.25 3.67 18.79
C ALA A 69 -7.26 4.83 18.99
N LEU A 70 -7.72 6.07 18.93
CA LEU A 70 -6.90 7.25 19.14
C LEU A 70 -6.40 7.35 20.59
N ALA A 71 -7.23 7.01 21.57
CA ALA A 71 -6.83 6.98 22.98
C ALA A 71 -5.72 5.93 23.19
N LEU A 72 -5.92 4.70 22.71
CA LEU A 72 -4.93 3.62 22.82
C LEU A 72 -3.62 3.94 22.08
N PHE A 73 -3.69 4.60 20.92
CA PHE A 73 -2.52 5.07 20.19
C PHE A 73 -1.71 6.08 21.01
N LYS A 74 -2.37 7.10 21.56
CA LYS A 74 -1.74 8.13 22.40
C LYS A 74 -1.10 7.55 23.67
N GLU A 75 -1.70 6.49 24.21
CA GLU A 75 -1.17 5.78 25.38
C GLU A 75 -0.04 4.79 25.05
N GLY A 76 0.30 4.60 23.77
CA GLY A 76 1.31 3.61 23.33
C GLY A 76 0.87 2.16 23.57
N LYS A 77 -0.44 1.91 23.61
CA LYS A 77 -1.05 0.59 23.84
C LYS A 77 -1.43 -0.13 22.53
N LEU A 78 -1.32 0.57 21.39
CA LEU A 78 -1.40 -0.06 20.08
C LEU A 78 -0.01 -0.51 19.62
N PRO A 79 0.07 -1.61 18.85
CA PRO A 79 1.33 -2.14 18.33
C PRO A 79 2.07 -1.20 17.36
#